data_AF-A0A954L5G0-F1
#
_entry.id   AF-A0A954L5G0-F1
#
_cell.length_a   1.000
_cell.length_b   1.000
_cell.length_c   1.000
_cell.angle_alpha   90.00
_cell.angle_beta   90.00
_cell.angle_gamma   90.00
#
_symmetry.space_group_name_H-M   'P 1'
#
loop_
_entity.id
_entity.type
_entity.pdbx_description
1 polymer ?
#
loop_
_entity_poly.entity_id
_entity_poly.type
_entity_poly.pdbx_seq_one_letter_code
_entity_poly.pdbx_strand_id
1 'polypeptide(L)'
;MRRSHCSPSASNTLPRPRTNPRSGVSLVELLIVMTALGVVLTTSTVTLYRMLQAQSAATTGLSEAMTLSRLAADFRRDVHAASGVAVENVGDTTELRLSDVAGNSVVYAAREGRLIRESMPEEAPPADAQPTREEYRLGPVVITFELRESERLAAVLLTRRDSAESVPTSATGAILHRQPTDTTIVAAVGIAHEDEASREAAP
;
A
#
# COMPACT_ATOMS: atom_id res chain seq x y z
N MET A 1 42.51 -2.28 -109.84
CA MET A 1 42.83 -0.87 -109.54
C MET A 1 41.77 -0.33 -108.59
N ARG A 2 42.16 0.20 -107.42
CA ARG A 2 41.33 0.95 -106.44
C ARG A 2 40.21 0.15 -105.74
N ARG A 3 39.91 0.31 -104.45
CA ARG A 3 40.34 1.27 -103.43
C ARG A 3 40.10 0.67 -102.05
N SER A 4 41.03 0.95 -101.15
CA SER A 4 40.98 0.78 -99.71
C SER A 4 39.82 1.58 -99.10
N HIS A 5 39.05 0.96 -98.20
CA HIS A 5 38.25 1.68 -97.22
C HIS A 5 38.62 1.22 -95.81
N CYS A 6 39.36 2.10 -95.13
CA CYS A 6 39.48 2.17 -93.68
C CYS A 6 38.10 2.41 -93.07
N SER A 7 37.75 1.69 -92.01
CA SER A 7 36.66 2.07 -91.10
C SER A 7 37.21 2.14 -89.67
N PRO A 8 36.89 3.20 -88.89
CA PRO A 8 37.56 3.51 -87.64
C PRO A 8 36.90 2.85 -86.42
N SER A 9 37.76 2.37 -85.52
CA SER A 9 37.75 2.62 -84.07
C SER A 9 36.39 2.62 -83.35
N ALA A 10 36.02 1.48 -82.78
CA ALA A 10 35.07 1.39 -81.67
C ALA A 10 35.86 1.37 -80.35
N SER A 11 35.93 2.50 -79.67
CA SER A 11 36.48 2.60 -78.31
C SER A 11 35.46 2.07 -77.29
N ASN A 12 35.71 0.86 -76.80
CA ASN A 12 35.02 0.29 -75.65
C ASN A 12 35.24 1.18 -74.42
N THR A 13 34.23 1.96 -74.05
CA THR A 13 34.15 2.69 -72.79
C THR A 13 33.74 1.70 -71.70
N LEU A 14 34.72 1.16 -70.97
CA LEU A 14 34.42 0.36 -69.79
C LEU A 14 33.89 1.26 -68.67
N PRO A 15 32.89 0.79 -67.89
CA PRO A 15 32.37 1.54 -66.76
C PRO A 15 33.46 1.68 -65.69
N ARG A 16 33.77 2.91 -65.28
CA ARG A 16 34.64 3.15 -64.13
C ARG A 16 33.98 2.60 -62.86
N PRO A 17 34.70 1.83 -62.03
CA PRO A 17 34.20 1.44 -60.73
C PRO A 17 33.94 2.69 -59.90
N ARG A 18 32.69 2.87 -59.45
CA ARG A 18 32.34 3.89 -58.45
C ARG A 18 33.02 3.46 -57.15
N THR A 19 34.16 4.08 -56.84
CA THR A 19 34.77 3.99 -55.52
C THR A 19 33.82 4.64 -54.53
N ASN A 20 33.04 3.83 -53.82
CA ASN A 20 32.21 4.30 -52.72
C ASN A 20 33.17 4.82 -51.64
N PRO A 21 33.17 6.12 -51.29
CA PRO A 21 34.06 6.63 -50.27
C PRO A 21 33.71 5.93 -48.97
N ARG A 22 34.59 5.04 -48.51
CA ARG A 22 34.58 4.53 -47.14
C ARG A 22 34.85 5.74 -46.25
N SER A 23 33.80 6.41 -45.80
CA SER A 23 33.88 7.43 -44.77
C SER A 23 34.35 6.74 -43.50
N GLY A 24 35.65 6.85 -43.21
CA GLY A 24 36.19 6.44 -41.93
C GLY A 24 35.46 7.25 -40.86
N VAL A 25 34.57 6.59 -40.13
CA VAL A 25 33.96 7.14 -38.91
C VAL A 25 35.11 7.60 -38.04
N SER A 26 35.12 8.88 -37.71
CA SER A 26 36.22 9.46 -36.92
C SER A 26 36.23 8.79 -35.54
N LEU A 27 37.42 8.52 -34.99
CA LEU A 27 37.56 7.98 -33.63
C LEU A 27 36.80 8.87 -32.62
N VAL A 28 36.78 10.19 -32.85
CA VAL A 28 36.01 11.16 -32.06
C VAL A 28 34.50 10.92 -32.15
N GLU A 29 33.99 10.54 -33.30
CA GLU A 29 32.56 10.24 -33.50
C GLU A 29 32.15 9.00 -32.69
N LEU A 30 32.98 7.96 -32.69
CA LEU A 30 32.75 6.78 -31.86
C LEU A 30 32.78 7.12 -30.35
N LEU A 31 33.71 7.97 -29.91
CA LEU A 31 33.78 8.41 -28.51
C LEU A 31 32.52 9.19 -28.08
N ILE A 32 32.01 10.07 -28.94
CA ILE A 32 30.75 10.80 -28.69
C ILE A 32 29.59 9.81 -28.58
N VAL A 33 29.48 8.83 -29.48
CA VAL A 33 28.43 7.82 -29.44
C VAL A 33 28.51 7.00 -28.15
N MET A 34 29.69 6.54 -27.75
CA MET A 34 29.87 5.78 -26.52
C MET A 34 29.50 6.60 -25.28
N THR A 35 29.85 7.89 -25.26
CA THR A 35 29.48 8.81 -24.17
C THR A 35 27.98 9.02 -24.12
N ALA A 36 27.32 9.24 -25.27
CA ALA A 36 25.88 9.39 -25.36
C ALA A 36 25.14 8.11 -24.93
N LEU A 37 25.62 6.94 -25.33
CA LEU A 37 25.10 5.65 -24.89
C LEU A 37 25.22 5.49 -23.37
N GLY A 38 26.36 5.90 -22.80
CA GLY A 38 26.55 5.91 -21.35
C GLY A 38 25.49 6.73 -20.62
N VAL A 39 25.25 7.96 -21.08
CA VAL A 39 24.22 8.84 -20.50
C VAL A 39 22.84 8.20 -20.59
N VAL A 40 22.46 7.67 -21.76
CA VAL A 40 21.15 7.01 -21.96
C VAL A 40 20.98 5.79 -21.05
N LEU A 41 22.01 4.98 -20.88
CA LEU A 41 21.97 3.82 -20.00
C LEU A 41 21.82 4.24 -18.52
N THR A 42 22.57 5.26 -18.08
CA THR A 42 22.47 5.76 -16.72
C THR A 42 21.09 6.35 -16.43
N THR A 43 20.55 7.19 -17.32
CA THR A 43 19.22 7.78 -17.14
C THR A 43 18.12 6.71 -17.11
N SER A 44 18.20 5.72 -18.01
CA SER A 44 17.27 4.59 -18.05
C SER A 44 17.29 3.79 -16.74
N THR A 45 18.48 3.52 -16.21
CA THR A 45 18.66 2.77 -14.96
C THR A 45 18.08 3.52 -13.76
N VAL A 46 18.36 4.82 -13.66
CA VAL A 46 17.81 5.67 -12.58
C VAL A 46 16.29 5.70 -12.64
N THR A 47 15.72 5.91 -13.82
CA THR A 47 14.26 5.93 -13.99
C THR A 47 13.61 4.60 -13.59
N LEU A 48 14.18 3.47 -14.03
CA LEU A 48 13.69 2.15 -13.67
C LEU A 48 13.74 1.93 -12.14
N TYR A 49 14.84 2.31 -11.50
CA TYR A 49 14.98 2.20 -10.05
C TYR A 49 13.95 3.04 -9.30
N ARG A 50 13.70 4.28 -9.76
CA ARG A 50 12.67 5.15 -9.18
C ARG A 50 11.26 4.58 -9.36
N MET A 51 10.97 4.01 -10.53
CA MET A 51 9.69 3.38 -10.80
C MET A 51 9.46 2.17 -9.88
N LEU A 52 10.47 1.33 -9.68
CA LEU A 52 10.38 0.19 -8.75
C LEU A 52 10.15 0.63 -7.30
N GLN A 53 10.84 1.69 -6.85
CA GLN A 53 10.58 2.24 -5.52
C GLN A 53 9.15 2.77 -5.37
N ALA A 54 8.65 3.51 -6.37
CA ALA A 54 7.29 4.02 -6.36
C ALA A 54 6.25 2.88 -6.35
N GLN A 55 6.49 1.82 -7.13
CA GLN A 55 5.63 0.64 -7.15
C GLN A 55 5.60 -0.08 -5.80
N SER A 56 6.75 -0.23 -5.14
CA SER A 56 6.84 -0.82 -3.81
C SER A 56 6.04 -0.02 -2.78
N ALA A 57 6.20 1.29 -2.76
CA ALA A 57 5.45 2.18 -1.87
C ALA A 57 3.92 2.10 -2.12
N ALA A 58 3.51 2.08 -3.38
CA ALA A 58 2.09 1.96 -3.75
C ALA A 58 1.49 0.60 -3.33
N THR A 59 2.25 -0.49 -3.49
CA THR A 59 1.82 -1.84 -3.12
C THR A 59 1.62 -1.96 -1.61
N THR A 60 2.56 -1.43 -0.83
CA THR A 60 2.46 -1.40 0.64
C THR A 60 1.23 -0.60 1.08
N GLY A 61 1.02 0.59 0.53
CA GLY A 61 -0.14 1.42 0.86
C GLY A 61 -1.48 0.77 0.52
N LEU A 62 -1.57 0.06 -0.62
CA LEU A 62 -2.78 -0.67 -1.00
C LEU A 62 -3.07 -1.84 -0.04
N SER A 63 -2.04 -2.59 0.35
CA SER A 63 -2.15 -3.69 1.32
C SER A 63 -2.64 -3.20 2.68
N GLU A 64 -2.12 -2.07 3.16
CA GLU A 64 -2.58 -1.43 4.40
C GLU A 64 -4.05 -0.99 4.30
N ALA A 65 -4.44 -0.34 3.19
CA ALA A 65 -5.82 0.09 2.97
C ALA A 65 -6.81 -1.09 2.92
N MET A 66 -6.44 -2.20 2.28
CA MET A 66 -7.24 -3.41 2.25
C MET A 66 -7.38 -4.04 3.64
N THR A 67 -6.29 -4.10 4.40
CA THR A 67 -6.29 -4.62 5.78
C THR A 67 -7.19 -3.78 6.69
N LEU A 68 -7.10 -2.45 6.57
CA LEU A 68 -7.93 -1.51 7.31
C LEU A 68 -9.41 -1.62 6.94
N SER A 69 -9.71 -1.75 5.65
CA SER A 69 -11.07 -1.92 5.16
C SER A 69 -11.72 -3.20 5.69
N ARG A 70 -10.97 -4.31 5.69
CA ARG A 70 -11.42 -5.58 6.26
C ARG A 70 -11.65 -5.45 7.76
N LEU A 71 -10.70 -4.88 8.49
CA LEU A 71 -10.84 -4.61 9.92
C LEU A 71 -12.10 -3.79 10.22
N ALA A 72 -12.33 -2.69 9.50
CA ALA A 72 -13.50 -1.85 9.70
C ALA A 72 -14.81 -2.57 9.40
N ALA A 73 -14.81 -3.52 8.45
CA ALA A 73 -15.99 -4.34 8.15
C ALA A 73 -16.25 -5.38 9.26
N ASP A 74 -15.22 -6.10 9.69
CA ASP A 74 -15.35 -7.13 10.74
C ASP A 74 -15.67 -6.50 12.10
N PHE A 75 -15.02 -5.38 12.45
CA PHE A 75 -15.34 -4.62 13.66
C PHE A 75 -16.78 -4.10 13.68
N ARG A 76 -17.26 -3.51 12.57
CA ARG A 76 -18.66 -3.08 12.49
C ARG A 76 -19.62 -4.24 12.67
N ARG A 77 -19.34 -5.39 12.05
CA ARG A 77 -20.16 -6.60 12.19
C ARG A 77 -20.21 -7.05 13.66
N ASP A 78 -19.08 -7.10 14.33
CA ASP A 78 -19.00 -7.58 15.70
C ASP A 78 -19.64 -6.62 16.69
N VAL A 79 -19.45 -5.29 16.54
CA VAL A 79 -20.12 -4.32 17.40
C VAL A 79 -21.64 -4.33 17.17
N HIS A 80 -22.10 -4.54 15.93
CA HIS A 80 -23.54 -4.68 15.67
C HIS A 80 -24.14 -5.95 16.26
N ALA A 81 -23.37 -7.03 16.40
CA ALA A 81 -23.80 -8.26 17.06
C ALA A 81 -23.63 -8.22 18.59
N ALA A 82 -22.87 -7.26 19.12
CA ALA A 82 -22.60 -7.16 20.53
C ALA A 82 -23.77 -6.54 21.30
N SER A 83 -24.16 -7.18 22.39
CA SER A 83 -25.05 -6.64 23.42
C SER A 83 -24.28 -6.01 24.58
N GLY A 84 -23.00 -6.39 24.76
CA GLY A 84 -22.11 -5.88 25.79
C GLY A 84 -20.74 -5.49 25.24
N VAL A 85 -20.16 -4.45 25.83
CA VAL A 85 -18.83 -3.93 25.51
C VAL A 85 -18.08 -3.64 26.81
N ALA A 86 -16.83 -4.07 26.88
CA ALA A 86 -15.92 -3.75 27.96
C ALA A 86 -14.51 -3.48 27.41
N VAL A 87 -13.83 -2.46 27.95
CA VAL A 87 -12.42 -2.21 27.67
C VAL A 87 -11.64 -2.55 28.92
N GLU A 88 -10.70 -3.49 28.80
CA GLU A 88 -9.90 -4.01 29.90
C GLU A 88 -8.42 -3.81 29.59
N ASN A 89 -7.61 -3.54 30.61
CA ASN A 89 -6.16 -3.54 30.48
C ASN A 89 -5.64 -4.84 31.09
N VAL A 90 -5.17 -5.75 30.24
CA VAL A 90 -4.61 -7.05 30.61
C VAL A 90 -3.09 -6.95 30.53
N GLY A 91 -2.45 -6.73 31.68
CA GLY A 91 -1.02 -6.41 31.74
C GLY A 91 -0.75 -5.08 31.03
N ASP A 92 0.14 -5.10 30.04
CA ASP A 92 0.49 -3.92 29.22
C ASP A 92 -0.33 -3.79 27.93
N THR A 93 -1.35 -4.65 27.75
CA THR A 93 -2.20 -4.66 26.56
C THR A 93 -3.60 -4.17 26.90
N THR A 94 -4.10 -3.18 26.14
CA THR A 94 -5.52 -2.84 26.18
C THR A 94 -6.29 -3.79 25.26
N GLU A 95 -7.37 -4.35 25.77
CA GLU A 95 -8.26 -5.26 25.08
C GLU A 95 -9.69 -4.70 25.07
N LEU A 96 -10.38 -4.83 23.94
CA LEU A 96 -11.80 -4.55 23.81
C LEU A 96 -12.54 -5.88 23.69
N ARG A 97 -13.38 -6.17 24.68
CA ARG A 97 -14.25 -7.34 24.72
C ARG A 97 -15.65 -6.95 24.27
N LEU A 98 -16.12 -7.67 23.26
CA LEU A 98 -17.49 -7.64 22.77
C LEU A 98 -18.17 -8.93 23.21
N SER A 99 -19.40 -8.84 23.70
CA SER A 99 -20.22 -9.98 24.10
C SER A 99 -21.59 -9.89 23.43
N ASP A 100 -22.06 -11.00 22.88
CA ASP A 100 -23.38 -11.17 22.27
C ASP A 100 -24.41 -11.65 23.32
N VAL A 101 -25.71 -11.47 23.06
CA VAL A 101 -26.83 -12.08 23.78
C VAL A 101 -26.74 -13.62 23.75
N ALA A 102 -26.23 -14.20 22.66
CA ALA A 102 -25.95 -15.64 22.58
C ALA A 102 -24.64 -16.04 23.30
N GLY A 103 -24.07 -15.15 24.11
CA GLY A 103 -22.88 -15.33 24.95
C GLY A 103 -21.56 -15.54 24.22
N ASN A 104 -21.56 -15.54 22.88
CA ASN A 104 -20.32 -15.47 22.10
C ASN A 104 -19.53 -14.22 22.49
N SER A 105 -18.20 -14.33 22.58
CA SER A 105 -17.35 -13.19 22.87
C SER A 105 -16.26 -13.02 21.80
N VAL A 106 -16.04 -11.77 21.40
CA VAL A 106 -14.93 -11.38 20.53
C VAL A 106 -14.03 -10.44 21.31
N VAL A 107 -12.73 -10.74 21.33
CA VAL A 107 -11.71 -9.92 21.98
C VAL A 107 -10.79 -9.33 20.93
N TYR A 108 -10.64 -8.02 20.99
CA TYR A 108 -9.68 -7.26 20.19
C TYR A 108 -8.51 -6.82 21.06
N ALA A 109 -7.31 -7.31 20.78
CA ALA A 109 -6.10 -6.97 21.52
C ALA A 109 -5.12 -6.17 20.66
N ALA A 110 -4.69 -5.01 21.16
CA ALA A 110 -3.71 -4.17 20.49
C ALA A 110 -2.28 -4.57 20.90
N ARG A 111 -1.45 -5.04 19.94
CA ARG A 111 -0.06 -5.44 20.20
C ARG A 111 0.89 -4.91 19.14
N GLU A 112 1.82 -4.04 19.52
CA GLU A 112 2.96 -3.60 18.67
C GLU A 112 2.62 -3.33 17.19
N GLY A 113 1.62 -2.49 16.91
CA GLY A 113 1.19 -2.15 15.53
C GLY A 113 0.37 -3.24 14.82
N ARG A 114 -0.12 -4.22 15.58
CA ARG A 114 -1.04 -5.27 15.14
C ARG A 114 -2.28 -5.27 16.01
N LEU A 115 -3.39 -5.63 15.40
CA LEU A 115 -4.63 -5.89 16.10
C LEU A 115 -4.96 -7.38 15.95
N ILE A 116 -5.12 -8.07 17.06
CA ILE A 116 -5.51 -9.47 17.09
C ILE A 116 -6.98 -9.53 17.46
N ARG A 117 -7.77 -10.25 16.66
CA ARG A 117 -9.17 -10.55 16.92
C ARG A 117 -9.30 -12.02 17.26
N GLU A 118 -9.82 -12.34 18.42
CA GLU A 118 -10.07 -13.71 18.88
C GLU A 118 -11.56 -13.87 19.16
N SER A 119 -12.23 -14.80 18.48
CA SER A 119 -13.62 -15.13 18.75
C SER A 119 -13.72 -16.44 19.51
N MET A 120 -14.41 -16.41 20.64
CA MET A 120 -14.62 -17.53 21.53
C MET A 120 -16.13 -17.81 21.65
N PRO A 121 -16.59 -19.02 21.29
CA PRO A 121 -17.96 -19.42 21.55
C PRO A 121 -18.20 -19.55 23.07
N GLU A 122 -19.41 -19.25 23.52
CA GLU A 122 -19.80 -19.36 24.95
C GLU A 122 -19.70 -20.80 25.46
N GLU A 123 -20.21 -21.73 24.65
CA GLU A 123 -20.37 -23.11 25.03
C GLU A 123 -18.99 -23.77 25.07
N ALA A 124 -18.68 -24.44 26.18
CA ALA A 124 -17.41 -25.12 26.40
C ALA A 124 -17.04 -25.87 25.12
N PRO A 125 -16.02 -25.38 24.39
CA PRO A 125 -15.71 -25.96 23.09
C PRO A 125 -15.48 -27.45 23.32
N PRO A 126 -15.90 -28.34 22.39
CA PRO A 126 -15.36 -29.70 22.40
C PRO A 126 -13.84 -29.60 22.57
N ALA A 127 -13.20 -30.54 23.28
CA ALA A 127 -11.80 -30.40 23.74
C ALA A 127 -10.78 -29.99 22.64
N ASP A 128 -11.16 -30.06 21.37
CA ASP A 128 -10.38 -29.72 20.19
C ASP A 128 -10.80 -28.42 19.46
N ALA A 129 -11.89 -27.74 19.85
CA ALA A 129 -12.33 -26.51 19.19
C ALA A 129 -11.44 -25.33 19.58
N GLN A 130 -10.62 -24.89 18.63
CA GLN A 130 -9.71 -23.77 18.80
C GLN A 130 -10.45 -22.44 18.57
N PRO A 131 -10.13 -21.41 19.37
CA PRO A 131 -10.59 -20.06 19.09
C PRO A 131 -10.15 -19.63 17.70
N THR A 132 -11.06 -19.02 16.94
CA THR A 132 -10.69 -18.45 15.64
C THR A 132 -9.92 -17.17 15.90
N ARG A 133 -8.68 -17.13 15.42
CA ARG A 133 -7.76 -16.01 15.60
C ARG A 133 -7.44 -15.37 14.27
N GLU A 134 -7.69 -14.07 14.18
CA GLU A 134 -7.33 -13.24 13.02
C GLU A 134 -6.35 -12.15 13.43
N GLU A 135 -5.40 -11.83 12.55
CA GLU A 135 -4.38 -10.82 12.79
C GLU A 135 -4.44 -9.75 11.70
N TYR A 136 -4.55 -8.49 12.11
CA TYR A 136 -4.52 -7.32 11.25
C TYR A 136 -3.20 -6.57 11.46
N ARG A 137 -2.40 -6.45 10.41
CA ARG A 137 -1.11 -5.73 10.44
C ARG A 137 -1.32 -4.32 9.92
N LEU A 138 -1.20 -3.33 10.80
CA LEU A 138 -1.63 -1.96 10.53
C LEU A 138 -0.45 -0.97 10.37
N GLY A 139 0.77 -1.48 10.29
CA GLY A 139 1.98 -0.65 10.22
C GLY A 139 2.29 0.04 11.55
N PRO A 140 3.06 1.15 11.55
CA PRO A 140 3.45 1.86 12.77
C PRO A 140 2.30 2.75 13.29
N VAL A 141 1.20 2.13 13.70
CA VAL A 141 0.06 2.81 14.30
C VAL A 141 -0.01 2.53 15.80
N VAL A 142 -0.40 3.55 16.55
CA VAL A 142 -0.86 3.41 17.93
C VAL A 142 -2.35 3.13 17.88
N ILE A 143 -2.74 1.99 18.45
CA ILE A 143 -4.13 1.54 18.52
C ILE A 143 -4.64 1.94 19.91
N THR A 144 -5.79 2.60 19.95
CA THR A 144 -6.46 2.95 21.20
C THR A 144 -7.93 2.60 21.09
N PHE A 145 -8.47 2.00 22.15
CA PHE A 145 -9.89 1.74 22.28
C PHE A 145 -10.51 2.85 23.11
N GLU A 146 -11.57 3.45 22.60
CA GLU A 146 -12.35 4.44 23.33
C GLU A 146 -13.79 3.96 23.43
N LEU A 147 -14.29 3.94 24.66
CA LEU A 147 -15.69 3.69 24.95
C LEU A 147 -16.34 4.98 25.40
N ARG A 148 -17.31 5.46 24.63
CA ARG A 148 -18.09 6.64 24.99
C ARG A 148 -19.46 6.21 25.49
N GLU A 149 -19.55 6.01 26.81
CA GLU A 149 -20.75 5.51 27.48
C GLU A 149 -21.99 6.38 27.22
N SER A 150 -21.82 7.71 27.13
CA SER A 150 -22.92 8.65 26.91
C SER A 150 -23.63 8.47 25.56
N GLU A 151 -22.94 7.91 24.58
CA GLU A 151 -23.45 7.68 23.21
C GLU A 151 -23.49 6.19 22.85
N ARG A 152 -23.12 5.30 23.79
CA ARG A 152 -22.92 3.86 23.56
C ARG A 152 -22.07 3.57 22.33
N LEU A 153 -21.03 4.39 22.12
CA LEU A 153 -20.12 4.24 20.99
C LEU A 153 -18.88 3.49 21.45
N ALA A 154 -18.61 2.35 20.82
CA ALA A 154 -17.29 1.74 20.84
C ALA A 154 -16.51 2.22 19.61
N ALA A 155 -15.31 2.76 19.83
CA ALA A 155 -14.44 3.24 18.77
C ALA A 155 -13.04 2.62 18.86
N VAL A 156 -12.49 2.28 17.69
CA VAL A 156 -11.07 1.95 17.52
C VAL A 156 -10.41 3.13 16.84
N LEU A 157 -9.53 3.80 17.56
CA LEU A 157 -8.73 4.90 17.06
C LEU A 157 -7.37 4.37 16.63
N LEU A 158 -7.02 4.62 15.36
CA LEU A 158 -5.68 4.39 14.85
C LEU A 158 -4.99 5.74 14.67
N THR A 159 -3.97 5.97 15.46
CA THR A 159 -3.10 7.14 15.29
C THR A 159 -1.83 6.69 14.60
N ARG A 160 -1.58 7.17 13.38
CA ARG A 160 -0.33 6.87 12.70
C ARG A 160 0.81 7.56 13.44
N ARG A 161 1.81 6.78 13.85
CA ARG A 161 3.06 7.34 14.36
C ARG A 161 3.84 7.74 13.12
N ASP A 162 3.69 9.00 12.71
CA ASP A 162 4.57 9.54 11.68
C ASP A 162 6.00 9.39 12.20
N SER A 163 6.75 8.48 11.57
CA SER A 163 8.19 8.41 11.70
C SER A 163 8.73 9.71 11.13
N ALA A 164 8.79 10.75 11.96
CA ALA A 164 9.48 12.00 11.67
C ALA A 164 10.99 11.74 11.64
N GLU A 165 11.45 10.92 10.69
CA GLU A 165 12.85 10.77 10.34
C GLU A 165 12.98 10.20 8.92
N SER A 166 12.45 10.95 7.94
CA SER A 166 13.11 10.99 6.63
C SER A 166 13.76 12.37 6.51
N VAL A 167 15.08 12.37 6.64
CA VAL A 167 15.94 13.53 6.44
C VAL A 167 15.59 14.19 5.11
N PRO A 168 15.15 15.47 5.07
CA PRO A 168 15.16 16.21 3.83
C PRO A 168 16.61 16.60 3.53
N THR A 169 17.32 15.77 2.75
CA THR A 169 18.52 16.24 2.07
C THR A 169 18.07 17.23 1.00
N SER A 170 18.15 18.50 1.37
CA SER A 170 18.23 19.70 0.53
C SER A 170 17.02 20.05 -0.35
N ALA A 171 16.19 20.97 0.14
CA ALA A 171 16.01 22.27 -0.51
C ALA A 171 15.27 23.24 0.43
N THR A 172 15.99 24.29 0.82
CA THR A 172 15.61 25.56 1.44
C THR A 172 14.14 25.98 1.31
N GLY A 173 13.50 26.19 2.46
CA GLY A 173 12.54 27.29 2.68
C GLY A 173 11.05 26.97 2.59
N ALA A 174 10.46 26.53 3.71
CA ALA A 174 9.14 27.00 4.19
C ALA A 174 8.84 26.36 5.56
N ILE A 175 8.90 27.16 6.62
CA ILE A 175 8.37 26.77 7.93
C ILE A 175 6.84 26.90 7.82
N LEU A 176 6.16 25.77 7.63
CA LEU A 176 4.73 25.64 7.91
C LEU A 176 4.58 24.77 9.14
N HIS A 177 3.99 25.37 10.17
CA HIS A 177 3.59 24.73 11.41
C HIS A 177 2.62 23.58 11.08
N ARG A 178 3.12 22.34 11.05
CA ARG A 178 2.33 21.15 10.71
C ARG A 178 1.68 20.63 12.00
N GLN A 179 0.38 20.87 12.17
CA GLN A 179 -0.39 20.16 13.21
C GLN A 179 -0.41 18.65 12.89
N PRO A 180 -0.28 17.76 13.88
CA PRO A 180 -0.40 16.33 13.67
C PRO A 180 -1.88 16.03 13.36
N THR A 181 -2.17 15.80 12.07
CA THR A 181 -3.55 15.66 11.55
C THR A 181 -3.84 14.22 11.09
N ASP A 182 -3.12 13.22 11.59
CA ASP A 182 -3.22 11.84 11.07
C ASP A 182 -3.79 10.85 12.11
N THR A 183 -4.85 11.29 12.81
CA THR A 183 -5.73 10.38 13.54
C THR A 183 -6.83 9.89 12.60
N THR A 184 -6.79 8.60 12.26
CA THR A 184 -7.86 7.96 11.49
C THR A 184 -8.79 7.23 12.46
N ILE A 185 -10.02 7.71 12.57
CA ILE A 185 -11.09 6.98 13.28
C ILE A 185 -11.58 5.90 12.34
N VAL A 186 -11.37 4.64 12.71
CA VAL A 186 -11.66 3.50 11.82
C VAL A 186 -13.12 3.10 11.88
N ALA A 187 -13.73 3.24 13.05
CA ALA A 187 -15.14 3.01 13.26
C ALA A 187 -15.55 3.60 14.61
N ALA A 188 -16.73 4.21 14.63
CA ALA A 188 -17.50 4.50 15.84
C ALA A 188 -18.89 3.89 15.59
N VAL A 189 -19.31 2.92 16.42
CA VAL A 189 -20.57 2.20 16.21
C VAL A 189 -21.38 2.26 17.50
N GLY A 190 -22.64 2.68 17.37
CA GLY A 190 -23.60 2.78 18.46
C GLY A 190 -24.23 1.43 18.76
N ILE A 191 -24.19 1.01 20.01
CA ILE A 191 -24.84 -0.23 20.47
C ILE A 191 -26.34 0.06 20.65
N ALA A 192 -27.18 -0.57 19.83
CA ALA A 192 -28.63 -0.40 19.91
C ALA A 192 -29.21 -1.20 21.09
N HIS A 193 -30.14 -0.60 21.81
CA HIS A 193 -30.90 -1.27 22.86
C HIS A 193 -32.25 -1.68 22.29
N GLU A 194 -32.58 -2.96 22.36
CA GLU A 194 -33.95 -3.43 22.21
C GLU A 194 -34.72 -3.11 23.49
N ASP A 195 -35.07 -1.84 23.73
CA ASP A 195 -35.93 -1.46 24.89
C ASP A 195 -37.41 -1.23 24.54
N GLU A 196 -37.87 -1.65 23.35
CA GLU A 196 -39.21 -1.30 22.88
C GLU A 196 -40.19 -2.49 22.79
N ALA A 197 -39.76 -3.73 23.05
CA ALA A 197 -40.64 -4.91 22.99
C ALA A 197 -41.42 -5.21 24.31
N SER A 198 -41.10 -4.55 25.43
CA SER A 198 -41.75 -4.80 26.73
C SER A 198 -42.80 -3.75 27.14
N ARG A 199 -43.16 -2.80 26.26
CA ARG A 199 -44.15 -1.75 26.57
C ARG A 199 -45.55 -1.95 25.98
N GLU A 200 -45.80 -3.01 25.21
CA GLU A 200 -47.12 -3.28 24.59
C GLU A 200 -47.80 -4.55 25.13
N ALA A 201 -47.45 -4.97 26.35
CA ALA A 201 -48.13 -6.04 27.07
C ALA A 201 -48.46 -5.61 28.51
N ALA A 202 -49.28 -4.58 28.65
CA ALA A 202 -50.07 -4.36 29.86
C ALA A 202 -51.54 -4.15 29.43
N PRO A 203 -52.50 -4.88 30.04
CA PRO A 203 -53.87 -5.04 29.57
C PRO A 203 -54.76 -3.80 29.73
#